data_AF-A0A8T4LHD0-F1
#
_entry.id   AF-A0A8T4LHD0-F1
#
_cell.length_a   1.000
_cell.length_b   1.000
_cell.length_c   1.000
_cell.angle_alpha   90.00
_cell.angle_beta   90.00
_cell.angle_gamma   90.00
#
_symmetry.space_group_name_H-M   'P 1'
#
loop_
_entity.id
_entity.type
_entity.pdbx_description
1 polymer ?
#
loop_
_entity_poly.entity_id
_entity_poly.type
_entity_poly.pdbx_seq_one_letter_code
_entity_poly.pdbx_strand_id
1 'polypeptide(L)' 'MKDRKHMKKAREKRIESIKKQIGKHEEKIKKEKGRLDTTKDYWKKEIDDKFLKQIEEDEEYLEGK' A
#
# COMPACT_ATOMS: atom_id res chain seq x y z
N MET A 1 19.40 9.37 18.94
CA MET A 1 18.08 8.73 19.16
C MET A 1 16.90 9.46 18.48
N LYS A 2 17.01 10.77 18.14
CA LYS A 2 15.97 11.50 17.39
C LYS A 2 15.66 10.89 16.02
N ASP A 3 16.67 10.38 15.32
CA ASP A 3 16.50 9.84 13.96
C ASP A 3 15.62 8.60 13.90
N ARG A 4 15.75 7.66 14.86
CA ARG A 4 14.89 6.46 14.88
C ARG A 4 13.40 6.81 15.06
N LYS A 5 13.08 7.77 15.93
CA LYS A 5 11.69 8.20 16.15
C LYS A 5 11.10 8.90 14.93
N HIS A 6 11.91 9.70 14.22
CA HIS A 6 11.50 10.31 12.96
C HIS A 6 11.29 9.29 11.84
N MET A 7 12.18 8.29 11.73
CA MET A 7 12.06 7.21 10.74
C MET A 7 10.84 6.33 10.97
N LYS A 8 10.53 5.98 12.23
CA LYS A 8 9.28 5.25 12.57
C LYS A 8 8.03 6.03 12.12
N LYS A 9 7.94 7.32 12.46
CA LYS A 9 6.83 8.18 12.02
C LYS A 9 6.73 8.31 10.50
N ALA A 10 7.87 8.36 9.80
CA ALA A 10 7.89 8.44 8.35
C ALA A 10 7.33 7.16 7.70
N ARG A 11 7.65 5.99 8.26
CA ARG A 11 7.12 4.69 7.80
C ARG A 11 5.63 4.54 8.13
N GLU A 12 5.19 4.92 9.32
CA GLU A 12 3.76 4.97 9.67
C GLU A 12 2.95 5.80 8.66
N LYS A 13 3.44 7.00 8.32
CA LYS A 13 2.82 7.86 7.30
C LYS A 13 2.82 7.23 5.91
N ARG A 14 3.88 6.47 5.58
CA ARG A 14 3.97 5.76 4.30
C ARG A 14 2.91 4.66 4.23
N ILE A 15 2.79 3.82 5.25
CA ILE A 15 1.75 2.78 5.36
C ILE A 15 0.36 3.40 5.20
N GLU A 16 0.08 4.51 5.90
CA GLU A 16 -1.21 5.18 5.80
C GLU A 16 -1.48 5.71 4.37
N SER A 17 -0.47 6.29 3.72
CA SER A 17 -0.57 6.75 2.33
C SER A 17 -0.82 5.60 1.36
N ILE A 18 -0.12 4.47 1.54
CA ILE A 18 -0.29 3.27 0.72
C ILE A 18 -1.70 2.70 0.90
N LYS A 19 -2.20 2.58 2.14
CA LYS A 19 -3.59 2.14 2.43
C LYS A 19 -4.62 3.02 1.73
N LYS A 20 -4.41 4.34 1.67
CA LYS A 20 -5.27 5.27 0.90
C LYS A 20 -5.18 5.03 -0.61
N GLN A 21 -4.02 4.67 -1.16
CA GLN A 21 -3.89 4.35 -2.59
C GLN A 21 -4.58 3.03 -2.93
N ILE A 22 -4.43 2.00 -2.09
CA ILE A 22 -5.15 0.72 -2.23
C ILE A 22 -6.65 0.98 -2.28
N GLY A 23 -7.21 1.72 -1.32
CA GLY A 23 -8.65 2.03 -1.33
C GLY A 23 -9.12 2.76 -2.60
N LYS A 24 -8.31 3.68 -3.15
CA LYS A 24 -8.62 4.32 -4.45
C LYS A 24 -8.60 3.32 -5.61
N HIS A 25 -7.68 2.36 -5.60
CA HIS A 25 -7.59 1.33 -6.64
C HIS A 25 -8.75 0.33 -6.52
N GLU A 26 -9.10 -0.10 -5.32
CA GLU A 26 -10.28 -0.92 -5.05
C GLU A 26 -11.59 -0.22 -5.48
N GLU A 27 -11.72 1.08 -5.20
CA GLU A 27 -12.86 1.86 -5.68
C GLU A 27 -12.94 1.91 -7.21
N LYS A 28 -11.79 2.07 -7.89
CA LYS A 28 -11.73 2.03 -9.36
C LYS A 28 -12.17 0.66 -9.89
N ILE A 29 -11.64 -0.42 -9.31
CA ILE A 29 -12.02 -1.80 -9.65
C ILE A 29 -13.54 -2.02 -9.47
N LYS A 30 -14.11 -1.49 -8.38
CA LYS A 30 -15.54 -1.61 -8.07
C LYS A 30 -16.43 -0.76 -8.99
N LYS A 31 -15.99 0.45 -9.36
CA LYS A 31 -16.71 1.37 -10.26
C LYS A 31 -16.63 0.94 -11.72
N GLU A 32 -15.55 0.28 -12.14
CA GLU A 32 -15.42 -0.31 -13.47
C GLU A 32 -16.29 -1.57 -13.61
N LYS A 33 -17.61 -1.38 -13.80
CA LYS A 33 -18.50 -2.42 -14.34
C LYS A 33 -18.19 -2.61 -15.83
N GLY A 34 -17.65 -3.77 -16.21
CA GLY A 34 -17.48 -4.20 -17.60
C GLY A 34 -16.24 -3.71 -18.36
N ARG A 35 -15.31 -2.97 -17.73
CA ARG A 35 -14.04 -2.61 -18.36
C ARG A 35 -13.07 -3.80 -18.26
N LEU A 36 -12.47 -4.14 -19.41
CA LEU A 36 -11.53 -5.25 -19.67
C LEU A 36 -10.87 -5.80 -18.40
N ASP A 37 -11.03 -7.11 -18.14
CA ASP A 37 -10.44 -7.83 -16.98
C ASP A 37 -8.96 -7.49 -16.76
N THR A 38 -8.22 -7.24 -17.84
CA THR A 38 -6.81 -6.84 -17.82
C THR A 38 -6.53 -5.56 -17.03
N THR A 39 -7.45 -4.58 -16.99
CA THR A 39 -7.26 -3.34 -16.22
C THR A 39 -7.46 -3.59 -14.73
N LYS A 40 -8.41 -4.47 -14.36
CA LYS A 40 -8.63 -4.87 -12.97
C LYS A 40 -7.47 -5.72 -12.46
N ASP A 41 -6.98 -6.65 -13.27
CA ASP A 41 -5.82 -7.47 -12.96
C ASP A 41 -4.55 -6.63 -12.83
N TYR A 42 -4.37 -5.61 -13.67
CA TYR A 42 -3.27 -4.65 -13.53
C TYR A 42 -3.31 -3.96 -12.16
N TRP A 43 -4.46 -3.42 -11.76
CA TRP A 43 -4.58 -2.75 -10.46
C TRP A 43 -4.44 -3.71 -9.27
N LYS A 44 -4.99 -4.92 -9.36
CA LYS A 44 -4.81 -5.96 -8.34
C LYS A 44 -3.34 -6.34 -8.19
N LYS A 45 -2.64 -6.55 -9.31
CA LYS A 45 -1.22 -6.88 -9.28
C LYS A 45 -0.37 -5.75 -8.69
N GLU A 46 -0.65 -4.49 -9.01
CA GLU A 46 0.04 -3.36 -8.36
C GLU A 46 -0.22 -3.30 -6.85
N ILE A 47 -1.45 -3.60 -6.41
CA ILE A 47 -1.78 -3.71 -4.98
C ILE A 47 -0.99 -4.84 -4.32
N ASP A 48 -1.02 -6.03 -4.90
CA ASP A 48 -0.41 -7.22 -4.30
C ASP A 48 1.12 -7.16 -4.27
N ASP A 49 1.76 -6.80 -5.38
CA ASP A 49 3.21 -6.92 -5.47
C ASP A 49 3.97 -5.74 -4.87
N LYS A 50 3.44 -4.52 -5.01
CA LYS A 50 4.19 -3.31 -4.67
C LYS A 50 3.74 -2.70 -3.35
N PHE A 51 2.43 -2.67 -3.11
CA PHE A 51 1.89 -2.03 -1.92
C PHE A 51 1.90 -2.95 -0.70
N LEU A 52 1.53 -4.23 -0.82
CA LEU A 52 1.58 -5.16 0.31
C LEU A 52 3.02 -5.42 0.78
N LYS A 53 3.96 -5.69 -0.13
CA LYS A 53 5.38 -5.89 0.24
C LYS A 53 5.96 -4.69 0.97
N GLN A 54 5.67 -3.48 0.48
CA GLN A 54 6.17 -2.26 1.13
C GLN A 54 5.56 -2.02 2.51
N ILE A 55 4.27 -2.39 2.71
CA ILE A 55 3.63 -2.34 4.02
C ILE A 55 4.28 -3.37 4.96
N GLU A 56 4.50 -4.60 4.50
CA GLU A 56 5.12 -5.66 5.29
C GLU A 56 6.53 -5.27 5.77
N GLU A 57 7.38 -4.75 4.87
CA GLU A 57 8.72 -4.24 5.22
C GLU A 57 8.68 -3.08 6.23
N ASP A 58 7.68 -2.20 6.13
CA ASP A 58 7.53 -1.06 7.02
C ASP A 58 6.94 -1.48 8.37
N GLU A 59 6.03 -2.46 8.41
CA GLU A 59 5.47 -3.06 9.63
C GLU A 59 6.54 -3.86 10.39
N GLU A 60 7.35 -4.68 9.70
CA GLU A 60 8.46 -5.43 10.30
C GLU A 60 9.50 -4.50 10.96
N TYR A 61 9.83 -3.38 10.30
CA TYR A 61 10.71 -2.35 10.87
C TYR A 61 10.11 -1.65 12.10
N LEU A 62 8.79 -1.47 12.13
CA LEU A 62 8.11 -0.84 13.26
C LEU A 62 8.06 -1.76 14.47
N GLU A 63 7.74 -3.05 14.24
CA GLU A 63 7.77 -4.13 15.23
C GLU A 63 9.18 -4.39 15.76
N GLY A 64 10.21 -4.14 14.95
CA GLY A 64 11.61 -4.25 15.36
C GLY A 64 12.08 -5.70 15.46
N LYS A 65 11.61 -6.57 14.57
CA LYS A 65 12.24 -7.87 14.30
C LYS A 65 13.49 -7.71 13.46
#